data_AF-A0A7Y2GWL6-F1
#
_entry.id   AF-A0A7Y2GWL6-F1
#
_cell.length_a   1.000
_cell.length_b   1.000
_cell.length_c   1.000
_cell.angle_alpha   90.00
_cell.angle_beta   90.00
_cell.angle_gamma   90.00
#
_symmetry.space_group_name_H-M   'P 1'
#
loop_
_entity.id
_entity.type
_entity.pdbx_description
1 polymer ?
#
loop_
_entity_poly.entity_id
_entity_poly.type
_entity_poly.pdbx_seq_one_letter_code
_entity_poly.pdbx_strand_id
1 'polypeptide(L)'
;MPDTAINLSPLVSAHLENIEEHLETKSYIECGHPNWAWMPYLVNRFRGRIRIIHLTRHPVPTSYSWLTHGAFQAPILPHIPPKILLTPFDDGIRFEEYQPNWDKLSAFEKCLFYWSEVNAFACELESGCDIPWLRLRSEDLFEGGGLAQLLDFLDLPENEELAGQRRKVVDKFRYVAVEWADWRIINEHPQTVEIAARLGYDLEDIDDAALRRRYLPSISSKN
;
A
#
# COMPACT_ATOMS: atom_id res chain seq x y z
N MET A 1 -11.41 -18.80 12.67
CA MET A 1 -12.50 -17.84 12.38
C MET A 1 -13.75 -18.64 12.06
N PRO A 2 -14.92 -18.29 12.59
CA PRO A 2 -16.16 -19.00 12.28
C PRO A 2 -16.49 -18.86 10.78
N ASP A 3 -16.87 -19.98 10.15
CA ASP A 3 -17.41 -20.03 8.78
C ASP A 3 -18.75 -19.28 8.75
N THR A 4 -18.67 -17.96 8.55
CA THR A 4 -19.85 -17.17 8.24
C THR A 4 -19.96 -17.24 6.72
N ALA A 5 -21.02 -17.88 6.22
CA ALA A 5 -21.26 -17.98 4.79
C ALA A 5 -21.43 -16.57 4.22
N ILE A 6 -20.37 -16.03 3.62
CA ILE A 6 -20.42 -14.73 2.94
C ILE A 6 -21.20 -14.94 1.65
N ASN A 7 -22.31 -14.22 1.49
CA ASN A 7 -23.06 -14.22 0.25
C ASN A 7 -22.31 -13.36 -0.78
N LEU A 8 -21.44 -14.01 -1.56
CA LEU A 8 -20.62 -13.34 -2.58
C LEU A 8 -21.47 -12.97 -3.79
N SER A 9 -21.17 -11.82 -4.40
CA SER A 9 -21.76 -11.50 -5.69
C SER A 9 -21.31 -12.51 -6.75
N PRO A 10 -22.11 -12.77 -7.81
CA PRO A 10 -21.73 -13.70 -8.87
C PRO A 10 -20.38 -13.36 -9.52
N LEU A 11 -20.03 -12.07 -9.61
CA LEU A 11 -18.76 -11.62 -10.15
C LEU A 11 -17.57 -12.01 -9.27
N VAL A 12 -17.73 -11.91 -7.95
CA VAL A 12 -16.68 -12.31 -7.00
C VAL A 12 -16.54 -13.83 -7.01
N SER A 13 -17.65 -14.57 -7.02
CA SER A 13 -17.61 -16.04 -7.11
C SER A 13 -16.89 -16.51 -8.38
N ALA A 14 -17.25 -15.94 -9.54
CA ALA A 14 -16.62 -16.29 -10.82
C ALA A 14 -15.12 -15.96 -10.84
N HIS A 15 -14.70 -14.86 -10.21
CA HIS A 15 -13.28 -14.53 -10.06
C HIS A 15 -12.53 -15.58 -9.22
N LEU A 16 -13.12 -16.00 -8.09
CA LEU A 16 -12.50 -17.00 -7.22
C LEU A 16 -12.44 -18.39 -7.88
N GLU A 17 -13.45 -18.76 -8.66
CA GLU A 17 -13.44 -19.99 -9.47
C GLU A 17 -12.33 -19.95 -10.51
N ASN A 18 -12.16 -18.81 -11.20
CA ASN A 18 -11.08 -18.60 -12.16
C ASN A 18 -9.68 -18.72 -11.51
N ILE A 19 -9.52 -18.24 -10.27
CA ILE A 19 -8.27 -18.45 -9.50
C ILE A 19 -8.04 -19.96 -9.28
N GLU A 20 -9.04 -20.71 -8.83
CA GLU A 20 -8.89 -22.16 -8.60
C GLU A 20 -8.52 -22.90 -9.89
N GLU A 21 -9.18 -22.59 -11.01
CA GLU A 21 -8.82 -23.15 -12.33
C GLU A 21 -7.38 -22.82 -12.73
N HIS A 22 -6.92 -21.59 -12.46
CA HIS A 22 -5.54 -21.19 -12.72
C HIS A 22 -4.55 -22.01 -11.89
N LEU A 23 -4.86 -22.21 -10.61
CA LEU A 23 -4.02 -22.94 -9.65
C LEU A 23 -3.86 -24.43 -10.00
N GLU A 24 -4.70 -25.00 -10.87
CA GLU A 24 -4.51 -26.36 -11.40
C GLU A 24 -3.27 -26.48 -12.30
N THR A 25 -2.82 -25.38 -12.91
CA THR A 25 -1.75 -25.40 -13.91
C THR A 25 -0.58 -24.47 -13.62
N LYS A 26 -0.80 -23.39 -12.86
CA LYS A 26 0.23 -22.37 -12.59
C LYS A 26 -0.07 -21.60 -11.31
N SER A 27 0.98 -21.01 -10.73
CA SER A 27 0.83 -20.07 -9.62
C SER A 27 0.02 -18.83 -10.05
N TYR A 28 -0.74 -18.28 -9.11
CA TYR A 28 -1.52 -17.06 -9.28
C TYR A 28 -1.04 -15.97 -8.32
N ILE A 29 -0.98 -14.73 -8.80
CA ILE A 29 -0.65 -13.56 -7.97
C ILE A 29 -1.88 -12.65 -7.95
N GLU A 30 -2.48 -12.52 -6.79
CA GLU A 30 -3.54 -11.53 -6.53
C GLU A 30 -2.88 -10.24 -6.03
N CYS A 31 -2.98 -9.15 -6.78
CA CYS A 31 -2.39 -7.87 -6.40
C CYS A 31 -3.26 -6.70 -6.85
N GLY A 32 -3.30 -5.64 -6.04
CA GLY A 32 -4.10 -4.46 -6.35
C GLY A 32 -4.46 -3.67 -5.09
N HIS A 33 -4.68 -2.37 -5.27
CA HIS A 33 -4.99 -1.45 -4.19
C HIS A 33 -6.24 -1.81 -3.33
N PRO A 34 -7.31 -2.46 -3.84
CA PRO A 34 -8.46 -2.86 -3.00
C PRO A 34 -8.34 -4.28 -2.40
N ASN A 35 -7.33 -5.06 -2.76
CA ASN A 35 -7.30 -6.49 -2.41
C ASN A 35 -7.02 -6.76 -0.93
N TRP A 36 -6.38 -5.83 -0.23
CA TRP A 36 -6.03 -6.03 1.18
C TRP A 36 -7.27 -6.27 2.05
N ALA A 37 -8.40 -5.61 1.75
CA ALA A 37 -9.66 -5.79 2.50
C ALA A 37 -10.23 -7.22 2.38
N TRP A 38 -9.88 -7.94 1.30
CA TRP A 38 -10.30 -9.32 1.06
C TRP A 38 -9.34 -10.35 1.66
N MET A 39 -8.19 -9.94 2.19
CA MET A 39 -7.17 -10.87 2.70
C MET A 39 -7.70 -11.87 3.73
N PRO A 40 -8.52 -11.52 4.73
CA PRO A 40 -9.03 -12.51 5.70
C PRO A 40 -9.82 -13.63 5.03
N TYR A 41 -10.62 -13.27 4.02
CA TYR A 41 -11.37 -14.23 3.23
C TYR A 41 -10.44 -15.11 2.39
N LEU A 42 -9.48 -14.51 1.67
CA LEU A 42 -8.54 -15.24 0.82
C LEU A 42 -7.65 -16.20 1.65
N VAL A 43 -7.20 -15.76 2.82
CA VAL A 43 -6.43 -16.59 3.77
C VAL A 43 -7.25 -17.79 4.24
N ASN A 44 -8.55 -17.60 4.48
CA ASN A 44 -9.41 -18.72 4.85
C ASN A 44 -9.66 -19.67 3.65
N ARG A 45 -10.02 -19.12 2.49
CA ARG A 45 -10.37 -19.87 1.27
C ARG A 45 -9.20 -20.69 0.74
N PHE A 46 -8.01 -20.13 0.74
CA PHE A 46 -6.79 -20.73 0.19
C PHE A 46 -5.82 -21.22 1.26
N ARG A 47 -6.32 -21.52 2.47
CA ARG A 47 -5.52 -22.01 3.60
C ARG A 47 -4.61 -23.15 3.18
N GLY A 48 -3.32 -23.06 3.53
CA GLY A 48 -2.29 -24.05 3.18
C GLY A 48 -1.73 -23.96 1.76
N ARG A 49 -2.31 -23.13 0.88
CA ARG A 49 -1.83 -22.89 -0.50
C ARG A 49 -1.55 -21.41 -0.80
N ILE A 50 -1.67 -20.54 0.20
CA ILE A 50 -1.45 -19.09 0.08
C ILE A 50 -0.15 -18.68 0.75
N ARG A 51 0.54 -17.69 0.15
CA ARG A 51 1.66 -16.96 0.74
C ARG A 51 1.34 -15.48 0.65
N ILE A 52 1.72 -14.70 1.66
CA ILE A 52 1.49 -13.24 1.67
C ILE A 52 2.82 -12.51 1.57
N ILE A 53 2.88 -11.55 0.65
CA ILE A 53 3.96 -10.56 0.57
C ILE A 53 3.39 -9.23 1.02
N HIS A 54 3.77 -8.79 2.21
CA HIS A 54 3.47 -7.46 2.72
C HIS A 54 4.55 -6.49 2.26
N LEU A 55 4.40 -6.01 1.03
CA LEU A 55 5.26 -4.98 0.46
C LEU A 55 4.90 -3.61 1.05
N THR A 56 5.84 -3.00 1.74
CA THR A 56 5.67 -1.69 2.38
C THR A 56 6.60 -0.66 1.76
N ARG A 57 6.32 0.61 2.01
CA ARG A 57 7.19 1.73 1.66
C ARG A 57 7.07 2.79 2.76
N HIS A 58 8.10 3.59 2.94
CA HIS A 58 8.11 4.66 3.93
C HIS A 58 6.83 5.53 3.84
N PRO A 59 6.17 5.88 4.96
CA PRO A 59 4.87 6.57 4.96
C PRO A 59 4.90 7.91 4.20
N VAL A 60 5.93 8.73 4.43
CA VAL A 60 6.07 10.06 3.80
C VAL A 60 6.07 10.02 2.25
N PRO A 61 7.02 9.34 1.56
CA PRO A 61 6.99 9.28 0.10
C PRO A 61 5.75 8.54 -0.42
N THR A 62 5.18 7.62 0.37
CA THR A 62 3.92 6.97 -0.01
C THR A 62 2.76 7.95 -0.02
N SER A 63 2.62 8.78 1.02
CA SER A 63 1.59 9.83 1.10
C SER A 63 1.74 10.85 -0.02
N TYR A 64 2.94 11.34 -0.33
CA TYR A 64 3.12 12.22 -1.50
C TYR A 64 2.75 11.53 -2.81
N SER A 65 3.07 10.24 -2.96
CA SER A 65 2.64 9.46 -4.13
C SER A 65 1.11 9.36 -4.25
N TRP A 66 0.40 9.27 -3.14
CA TRP A 66 -1.06 9.29 -3.15
C TRP A 66 -1.63 10.64 -3.58
N LEU A 67 -1.00 11.74 -3.14
CA LEU A 67 -1.38 13.10 -3.53
C LEU A 67 -1.22 13.33 -5.03
N THR A 68 -0.19 12.75 -5.68
CA THR A 68 -0.08 12.84 -7.14
C THR A 68 -1.26 12.20 -7.85
N HIS A 69 -1.94 11.23 -7.22
CA HIS A 69 -3.14 10.63 -7.78
C HIS A 69 -4.44 11.25 -7.23
N GLY A 70 -4.41 12.42 -6.59
CA GLY A 70 -5.60 13.10 -6.09
C GLY A 70 -6.28 12.41 -4.90
N ALA A 71 -5.56 11.61 -4.12
CA ALA A 71 -6.10 11.02 -2.90
C ALA A 71 -6.58 12.09 -1.92
N PHE A 72 -7.79 11.92 -1.39
CA PHE A 72 -8.42 12.85 -0.43
C PHE A 72 -8.49 14.31 -0.90
N GLN A 73 -8.45 14.54 -2.22
CA GLN A 73 -8.61 15.84 -2.84
C GLN A 73 -9.95 15.91 -3.56
N ALA A 74 -10.48 17.12 -3.71
CA ALA A 74 -11.62 17.34 -4.58
C ALA A 74 -11.27 16.89 -6.01
N PRO A 75 -12.19 16.23 -6.73
CA PRO A 75 -11.92 15.82 -8.10
C PRO A 75 -11.65 17.05 -8.97
N ILE A 76 -10.65 16.94 -9.85
CA ILE A 76 -10.25 18.03 -10.75
C ILE A 76 -11.41 18.44 -11.68
N LEU A 77 -12.29 17.49 -12.01
CA LEU A 77 -13.49 17.72 -12.81
C LEU A 77 -14.71 17.08 -12.12
N PRO A 78 -15.90 17.72 -12.13
CA PRO A 78 -17.09 17.23 -11.41
C PRO A 78 -17.58 15.83 -11.81
N HIS A 79 -17.23 15.34 -13.00
CA HIS A 79 -17.64 14.03 -13.52
C HIS A 79 -16.66 12.90 -13.15
N ILE A 80 -15.51 13.23 -12.56
CA ILE A 80 -14.58 12.22 -12.07
C ILE A 80 -15.06 11.78 -10.69
N PRO A 81 -15.36 10.50 -10.47
CA PRO A 81 -15.79 10.04 -9.17
C PRO A 81 -14.68 10.24 -8.13
N PRO A 82 -15.03 10.61 -6.88
CA PRO A 82 -14.06 10.64 -5.81
C PRO A 82 -13.42 9.27 -5.64
N LYS A 83 -12.14 9.24 -5.28
CA LYS A 83 -11.48 7.99 -4.97
C LYS A 83 -12.11 7.38 -3.74
N ILE A 84 -12.53 6.14 -3.86
CA ILE A 84 -12.99 5.35 -2.71
C ILE A 84 -11.74 4.95 -1.95
N LEU A 85 -11.47 5.65 -0.85
CA LEU A 85 -10.40 5.38 0.08
C LEU A 85 -11.00 5.22 1.46
N LEU A 86 -10.32 4.45 2.29
CA LEU A 86 -10.70 4.22 3.67
C LEU A 86 -10.69 5.55 4.45
N THR A 87 -11.69 5.75 5.28
CA THR A 87 -11.92 6.92 6.13
C THR A 87 -12.14 6.46 7.57
N PRO A 88 -11.99 7.34 8.57
CA PRO A 88 -12.20 6.93 9.95
C PRO A 88 -13.66 6.64 10.32
N PHE A 89 -14.60 6.82 9.38
CA PHE A 89 -16.03 6.56 9.55
C PHE A 89 -16.47 5.19 9.03
N ASP A 90 -15.56 4.44 8.38
CA ASP A 90 -15.86 3.10 7.89
C ASP A 90 -15.94 2.09 9.05
N ASP A 91 -16.69 1.01 8.86
CA ASP A 91 -16.80 -0.05 9.87
C ASP A 91 -15.47 -0.79 10.05
N GLY A 92 -15.08 -1.05 11.31
CA GLY A 92 -13.88 -1.83 11.64
C GLY A 92 -12.56 -1.07 11.57
N ILE A 93 -12.62 0.26 11.45
CA ILE A 93 -11.46 1.16 11.57
C ILE A 93 -10.81 1.04 12.94
N ARG A 94 -9.48 1.14 12.98
CA ARG A 94 -8.72 1.09 14.22
C ARG A 94 -8.53 2.46 14.87
N PHE A 95 -8.28 3.49 14.06
CA PHE A 95 -7.89 4.83 14.49
C PHE A 95 -9.07 5.81 14.43
N GLU A 96 -10.14 5.49 15.16
CA GLU A 96 -11.36 6.30 15.26
C GLU A 96 -11.12 7.71 15.81
N GLU A 97 -10.01 7.94 16.52
CA GLU A 97 -9.58 9.23 17.04
C GLU A 97 -9.38 10.30 15.95
N TYR A 98 -9.27 9.90 14.68
CA TYR A 98 -9.22 10.81 13.55
C TYR A 98 -10.59 11.41 13.19
N GLN A 99 -11.71 10.79 13.57
CA GLN A 99 -13.06 11.25 13.21
C GLN A 99 -13.35 12.72 13.58
N PRO A 100 -13.10 13.20 14.82
CA PRO A 100 -13.51 14.54 15.22
C PRO A 100 -12.77 15.68 14.49
N ASN A 101 -11.60 15.38 13.91
CA ASN A 101 -10.76 16.36 13.23
C ASN A 101 -10.60 16.08 11.74
N TRP A 102 -11.27 15.06 11.18
CA TRP A 102 -11.07 14.62 9.81
C TRP A 102 -11.19 15.74 8.77
N ASP A 103 -12.15 16.65 8.93
CA ASP A 103 -12.35 17.77 8.00
C ASP A 103 -11.26 18.85 8.08
N LYS A 104 -10.48 18.86 9.17
CA LYS A 104 -9.35 19.79 9.37
C LYS A 104 -8.02 19.24 8.87
N LEU A 105 -7.93 17.91 8.69
CA LEU A 105 -6.72 17.27 8.20
C LEU A 105 -6.49 17.60 6.73
N SER A 106 -5.26 17.92 6.39
CA SER A 106 -4.82 18.03 5.00
C SER A 106 -4.92 16.67 4.29
N ALA A 107 -4.93 16.69 2.96
CA ALA A 107 -4.91 15.46 2.17
C ALA A 107 -3.68 14.58 2.49
N PHE A 108 -2.54 15.19 2.85
CA PHE A 108 -1.33 14.47 3.25
C PHE A 108 -1.54 13.68 4.53
N GLU A 109 -2.09 14.32 5.57
CA GLU A 109 -2.40 13.69 6.86
C GLU A 109 -3.43 12.56 6.69
N LYS A 110 -4.43 12.74 5.83
CA LYS A 110 -5.39 11.68 5.46
C LYS A 110 -4.71 10.49 4.76
N CYS A 111 -3.69 10.74 3.94
CA CYS A 111 -2.86 9.67 3.38
C CYS A 111 -2.02 8.96 4.44
N LEU A 112 -1.52 9.66 5.46
CA LEU A 112 -0.84 9.04 6.60
C LEU A 112 -1.79 8.14 7.40
N PHE A 113 -3.02 8.61 7.67
CA PHE A 113 -4.07 7.80 8.27
C PHE A 113 -4.32 6.52 7.45
N TYR A 114 -4.55 6.67 6.14
CA TYR A 114 -4.79 5.53 5.25
C TYR A 114 -3.63 4.53 5.26
N TRP A 115 -2.40 5.01 5.14
CA TRP A 115 -1.20 4.18 5.22
C TRP A 115 -1.12 3.45 6.56
N SER A 116 -1.46 4.13 7.65
CA SER A 116 -1.44 3.56 9.00
C SER A 116 -2.47 2.44 9.13
N GLU A 117 -3.72 2.68 8.76
CA GLU A 117 -4.80 1.67 8.83
C GLU A 117 -4.45 0.39 8.07
N VAL A 118 -4.06 0.52 6.81
CA VAL A 118 -3.75 -0.65 5.97
C VAL A 118 -2.58 -1.46 6.53
N ASN A 119 -1.54 -0.79 7.03
CA ASN A 119 -0.37 -1.47 7.58
C ASN A 119 -0.61 -2.05 8.98
N ALA A 120 -1.42 -1.38 9.82
CA ALA A 120 -1.86 -1.92 11.10
C ALA A 120 -2.68 -3.19 10.89
N PHE A 121 -3.62 -3.16 9.94
CA PHE A 121 -4.42 -4.32 9.55
C PHE A 121 -3.57 -5.49 9.07
N ALA A 122 -2.59 -5.23 8.19
CA ALA A 122 -1.67 -6.27 7.72
C ALA A 122 -0.85 -6.87 8.88
N CYS A 123 -0.35 -6.03 9.79
CA CYS A 123 0.41 -6.45 10.97
C CYS A 123 -0.43 -7.30 11.94
N GLU A 124 -1.71 -6.96 12.11
CA GLU A 124 -2.65 -7.72 12.92
C GLU A 124 -2.95 -9.08 12.28
N LEU A 125 -3.24 -9.09 10.99
CA LEU A 125 -3.53 -10.32 10.25
C LEU A 125 -2.36 -11.29 10.33
N GLU A 126 -1.13 -10.83 10.09
CA GLU A 126 0.09 -11.64 10.22
C GLU A 126 0.25 -12.24 11.62
N SER A 127 -0.07 -11.48 12.67
CA SER A 127 0.02 -11.97 14.05
C SER A 127 -1.06 -13.01 14.37
N GLY A 128 -2.18 -13.00 13.63
CA GLY A 128 -3.34 -13.87 13.85
C GLY A 128 -3.47 -15.05 12.90
N CYS A 129 -2.57 -15.21 11.93
CA CYS A 129 -2.64 -16.30 10.95
C CYS A 129 -1.34 -17.09 10.85
N ASP A 130 -1.48 -18.42 10.75
CA ASP A 130 -0.36 -19.34 10.53
C ASP A 130 -0.23 -19.62 9.03
N ILE A 131 0.31 -18.65 8.29
CA ILE A 131 0.61 -18.75 6.86
C ILE A 131 2.00 -18.18 6.57
N PRO A 132 2.70 -18.64 5.51
CA PRO A 132 3.94 -18.01 5.10
C PRO A 132 3.74 -16.53 4.78
N TRP A 133 4.51 -15.68 5.45
CA TRP A 133 4.42 -14.23 5.35
C TRP A 133 5.80 -13.62 5.17
N LEU A 134 5.96 -12.80 4.13
CA LEU A 134 7.17 -12.02 3.89
C LEU A 134 6.83 -10.53 4.05
N ARG A 135 7.39 -9.87 5.07
CA ARG A 135 7.46 -8.41 5.11
C ARG A 135 8.64 -7.94 4.29
N LEU A 136 8.41 -7.02 3.36
CA LEU A 136 9.45 -6.51 2.47
C LEU A 136 9.32 -5.01 2.31
N ARG A 137 10.40 -4.25 2.48
CA ARG A 137 10.42 -2.81 2.18
C ARG A 137 10.71 -2.61 0.69
N SER A 138 10.03 -1.65 0.09
CA SER A 138 10.22 -1.30 -1.32
C SER A 138 11.65 -0.86 -1.59
N GLU A 139 12.26 -0.13 -0.65
CA GLU A 139 13.64 0.32 -0.67
C GLU A 139 14.60 -0.87 -0.77
N ASP A 140 14.40 -1.92 0.04
CA ASP A 140 15.20 -3.15 -0.04
C ASP A 140 14.95 -3.92 -1.34
N LEU A 141 13.70 -3.95 -1.82
CA LEU A 141 13.33 -4.62 -3.07
C LEU A 141 13.96 -3.95 -4.30
N PHE A 142 14.22 -2.64 -4.31
CA PHE A 142 14.78 -1.94 -5.48
C PHE A 142 16.26 -1.56 -5.35
N GLU A 143 16.75 -1.33 -4.13
CA GLU A 143 18.11 -0.84 -3.88
C GLU A 143 18.94 -1.78 -3.00
N GLY A 144 18.30 -2.65 -2.21
CA GLY A 144 18.95 -3.60 -1.32
C GLY A 144 18.89 -5.07 -1.76
N GLY A 145 18.93 -5.98 -0.78
CA GLY A 145 18.87 -7.44 -0.96
C GLY A 145 17.44 -8.02 -1.06
N GLY A 146 16.41 -7.18 -1.11
CA GLY A 146 15.02 -7.60 -1.02
C GLY A 146 14.54 -8.46 -2.19
N LEU A 147 15.13 -8.33 -3.39
CA LEU A 147 14.80 -9.20 -4.52
C LEU A 147 15.20 -10.66 -4.24
N ALA A 148 16.38 -10.89 -3.66
CA ALA A 148 16.81 -12.24 -3.32
C ALA A 148 15.89 -12.87 -2.27
N GLN A 149 15.51 -12.10 -1.25
CA GLN A 149 14.53 -12.55 -0.23
C GLN A 149 13.17 -12.90 -0.85
N LEU A 150 12.69 -12.08 -1.80
CA LEU A 150 11.44 -12.33 -2.50
C LEU A 150 11.50 -13.60 -3.36
N LEU A 151 12.60 -13.81 -4.10
CA LEU A 151 12.77 -15.00 -4.95
C LEU A 151 12.86 -16.27 -4.10
N ASP A 152 13.63 -16.23 -3.01
CA ASP A 152 13.71 -17.31 -2.03
C ASP A 152 12.33 -17.64 -1.43
N PHE A 153 11.59 -16.63 -0.97
CA PHE A 153 10.24 -16.82 -0.44
C PHE A 153 9.24 -17.39 -1.44
N LEU A 154 9.46 -17.17 -2.74
CA LEU A 154 8.63 -17.70 -3.82
C LEU A 154 9.14 -19.02 -4.40
N ASP A 155 10.24 -19.57 -3.88
CA ASP A 155 10.96 -20.73 -4.44
C ASP A 155 11.31 -20.54 -5.93
N LEU A 156 11.68 -19.31 -6.32
CA LEU A 156 12.06 -18.96 -7.68
C LEU A 156 13.58 -18.83 -7.81
N PRO A 157 14.17 -19.25 -8.94
CA PRO A 157 15.59 -19.10 -9.18
C PRO A 157 15.98 -17.63 -9.31
N GLU A 158 17.23 -17.33 -8.98
CA GLU A 158 17.83 -16.05 -9.32
C GLU A 158 17.77 -15.80 -10.84
N ASN A 159 17.47 -14.56 -11.21
CA ASN A 159 17.33 -14.16 -12.61
C ASN A 159 18.01 -12.80 -12.81
N GLU A 160 19.14 -12.81 -13.50
CA GLU A 160 19.93 -11.61 -13.79
C GLU A 160 19.16 -10.58 -14.63
N GLU A 161 18.26 -11.03 -15.50
CA GLU A 161 17.41 -10.13 -16.29
C GLU A 161 16.46 -9.35 -15.38
N LEU A 162 15.81 -10.02 -14.42
CA LEU A 162 14.95 -9.36 -13.43
C LEU A 162 15.75 -8.37 -12.58
N ALA A 163 16.97 -8.72 -12.18
CA ALA A 163 17.85 -7.81 -11.44
C ALA A 163 18.13 -6.53 -12.25
N GLY A 164 18.34 -6.65 -13.57
CA GLY A 164 18.51 -5.52 -14.48
C GLY A 164 17.26 -4.66 -14.66
N GLN A 165 16.07 -5.24 -14.51
CA GLN A 165 14.79 -4.51 -14.65
C GLN A 165 14.42 -3.67 -13.43
N ARG A 166 14.98 -3.93 -12.23
CA ARG A 166 14.66 -3.21 -10.98
C ARG A 166 14.72 -1.69 -11.09
N ARG A 167 15.64 -1.16 -11.91
CA ARG A 167 15.88 0.28 -12.05
C ARG A 167 15.16 0.91 -13.24
N LYS A 168 14.41 0.11 -14.01
CA LYS A 168 13.69 0.60 -15.17
C LYS A 168 12.48 1.41 -14.70
N VAL A 169 12.48 2.70 -15.01
CA VAL A 169 11.31 3.55 -14.82
C VAL A 169 10.25 3.14 -15.84
N VAL A 170 9.21 2.47 -15.35
CA VAL A 170 8.08 2.03 -16.18
C VAL A 170 6.91 3.01 -16.15
N ASP A 171 6.82 3.84 -15.12
CA ASP A 171 5.77 4.83 -14.99
C ASP A 171 6.02 6.03 -15.92
N LYS A 172 5.10 6.23 -16.85
CA LYS A 172 5.12 7.33 -17.83
C LYS A 172 4.28 8.52 -17.36
N PHE A 173 3.51 8.37 -16.28
CA PHE A 173 2.60 9.39 -15.79
C PHE A 173 3.22 10.10 -14.59
N ARG A 174 3.82 11.26 -14.85
CA ARG A 174 4.25 12.17 -13.79
C ARG A 174 3.10 13.06 -13.39
N TYR A 175 2.20 12.54 -12.57
CA TYR A 175 1.32 13.44 -11.85
C TYR A 175 2.15 14.14 -10.76
N VAL A 176 1.94 15.44 -10.64
CA VAL A 176 2.65 16.30 -9.70
C VAL A 176 1.69 16.59 -8.56
N ALA A 177 2.20 16.65 -7.32
CA ALA A 177 1.37 17.02 -6.19
C ALA A 177 0.90 18.47 -6.37
N VAL A 178 -0.41 18.69 -6.28
CA VAL A 178 -1.01 20.04 -6.40
C VAL A 178 -0.60 20.92 -5.21
N GLU A 179 -0.41 20.31 -4.04
CA GLU A 179 -0.04 20.99 -2.80
C GLU A 179 1.14 20.29 -2.11
N TRP A 180 2.04 21.10 -1.54
CA TRP A 180 3.17 20.62 -0.76
C TRP A 180 2.85 20.75 0.73
N ALA A 181 2.70 19.63 1.42
CA ALA A 181 2.66 19.59 2.89
C ALA A 181 4.08 19.54 3.46
N ASP A 182 4.31 20.09 4.67
CA ASP A 182 5.50 19.76 5.44
C ASP A 182 5.33 18.35 6.02
N TRP A 183 6.15 17.40 5.57
CA TRP A 183 6.02 16.00 5.98
C TRP A 183 6.26 15.79 7.48
N ARG A 184 6.92 16.73 8.16
CA ARG A 184 7.19 16.66 9.60
C ARG A 184 5.93 16.64 10.46
N ILE A 185 4.77 17.00 9.88
CA ILE A 185 3.45 16.81 10.50
C ILE A 185 3.20 15.35 10.91
N ILE A 186 3.92 14.39 10.32
CA ILE A 186 3.89 12.97 10.75
C ILE A 186 4.13 12.79 12.25
N ASN A 187 4.90 13.67 12.90
CA ASN A 187 5.15 13.62 14.34
C ASN A 187 3.91 13.94 15.19
N GLU A 188 2.88 14.55 14.60
CA GLU A 188 1.57 14.77 15.21
C GLU A 188 0.64 13.55 15.06
N HIS A 189 1.10 12.49 14.38
CA HIS A 189 0.36 11.25 14.12
C HIS A 189 1.05 10.03 14.77
N PRO A 190 0.91 9.84 16.10
CA PRO A 190 1.66 8.82 16.84
C PRO A 190 1.41 7.40 16.33
N GLN A 191 0.21 7.10 15.84
CA GLN A 191 -0.14 5.80 15.25
C GLN A 191 0.71 5.51 14.02
N THR A 192 0.88 6.52 13.14
CA THR A 192 1.76 6.40 11.96
C THR A 192 3.21 6.16 12.37
N VAL A 193 3.69 6.90 13.38
CA VAL A 193 5.06 6.76 13.90
C VAL A 193 5.30 5.35 14.45
N GLU A 194 4.38 4.83 15.26
CA GLU A 194 4.48 3.49 15.85
C GLU A 194 4.54 2.40 14.76
N ILE A 195 3.66 2.48 13.76
CA ILE A 195 3.60 1.50 12.68
C ILE A 195 4.84 1.59 11.78
N ALA A 196 5.31 2.81 11.49
CA ALA A 196 6.55 3.03 10.75
C ALA A 196 7.75 2.38 11.45
N ALA A 197 7.89 2.60 12.76
CA ALA A 197 8.94 1.98 13.56
C ALA A 197 8.83 0.44 13.54
N ARG A 198 7.61 -0.11 13.68
CA ARG A 198 7.37 -1.56 13.61
C ARG A 198 7.75 -2.16 12.24
N LEU A 199 7.60 -1.39 11.16
CA LEU A 199 7.97 -1.78 9.81
C LEU A 199 9.43 -1.46 9.45
N GLY A 200 10.22 -0.95 10.40
CA GLY A 200 11.64 -0.67 10.21
C GLY A 200 11.92 0.58 9.39
N TYR A 201 11.05 1.59 9.47
CA TYR A 201 11.29 2.91 8.89
C TYR A 201 11.79 3.88 9.96
N ASP A 202 12.84 4.63 9.60
CA ASP A 202 13.32 5.78 10.36
C ASP A 202 12.72 7.05 9.75
N LEU A 203 11.94 7.80 10.54
CA LEU A 203 11.26 9.01 10.07
C LEU A 203 12.19 10.22 9.93
N GLU A 204 13.40 10.15 10.47
CA GLU A 204 14.42 11.17 10.30
C GLU A 204 15.26 10.95 9.03
N ASP A 205 15.23 9.74 8.45
CA ASP A 205 15.98 9.36 7.24
C ASP A 205 15.22 9.71 5.96
N ILE A 206 14.94 11.01 5.78
CA ILE A 206 14.21 11.52 4.63
C ILE A 206 15.02 12.59 3.89
N ASP A 207 15.36 12.30 2.64
CA ASP A 207 15.93 13.29 1.71
C ASP A 207 14.82 14.22 1.17
N ASP A 208 14.62 15.36 1.86
CA ASP A 208 13.66 16.40 1.46
C ASP A 208 13.90 16.90 0.03
N ALA A 209 15.16 17.00 -0.40
CA ALA A 209 15.50 17.46 -1.74
C ALA A 209 15.10 16.42 -2.80
N ALA A 210 15.30 15.13 -2.53
CA ALA A 210 14.82 14.06 -3.40
C ALA A 210 13.30 14.01 -3.47
N LEU A 211 12.59 14.17 -2.36
CA LEU A 211 11.12 14.24 -2.33
C LEU A 211 10.61 15.40 -3.20
N ARG A 212 11.15 16.60 -3.00
CA ARG A 212 10.79 17.78 -3.80
C ARG A 212 11.04 17.54 -5.29
N ARG A 213 12.22 17.03 -5.65
CA ARG A 213 12.57 16.73 -7.05
C ARG A 213 11.61 15.74 -7.70
N ARG A 214 11.09 14.79 -6.92
CA ARG A 214 10.17 13.75 -7.39
C ARG A 214 8.73 14.24 -7.52
N TYR A 215 8.24 15.00 -6.55
CA TYR A 215 6.81 15.29 -6.41
C TYR A 215 6.41 16.72 -6.74
N LEU A 216 7.36 17.67 -6.79
CA LEU A 216 7.10 19.05 -7.22
C LEU A 216 7.39 19.22 -8.71
N PRO A 217 6.69 20.13 -9.39
CA PRO A 217 7.02 20.46 -10.76
C PRO A 217 8.39 21.13 -10.77
N SER A 218 9.29 20.68 -11.64
CA SER A 218 10.50 21.44 -11.92
C SER A 218 10.07 22.81 -12.44
N ILE A 219 10.36 23.88 -11.70
CA ILE A 219 10.21 25.24 -12.21
C ILE A 219 11.23 25.37 -13.33
N SER A 220 10.83 25.01 -14.55
CA SER A 220 11.57 25.41 -15.73
C SER A 220 11.41 26.92 -15.79
N SER A 221 12.48 27.63 -15.47
CA SER A 221 12.58 29.07 -15.68
C SER A 221 12.21 29.35 -17.13
N LYS A 222 10.97 29.77 -17.37
CA LYS A 222 10.61 30.44 -18.62
C LYS A 222 11.33 31.78 -18.60
N ASN A 223 12.49 31.82 -19.26
CA ASN A 223 13.08 33.07 -19.74
C ASN A 223 12.17 33.67 -20.82
#